data_AF-I4VU77-F1
#
_entry.id   AF-I4VU77-F1
#
_cell.length_a   1.000
_cell.length_b   1.000
_cell.length_c   1.000
_cell.angle_alpha   90.00
_cell.angle_beta   90.00
_cell.angle_gamma   90.00
#
_symmetry.space_group_name_H-M   'P 1'
#
loop_
_entity.id
_entity.type
_entity.pdbx_description
1 polymer ?
#
loop_
_entity_poly.entity_id
_entity_poly.type
_entity_poly.pdbx_seq_one_letter_code
_entity_poly.pdbx_strand_id
1 'polypeptide(L)' 'MAAPERKSIRLPCDIKTEMARLEVDLVQRALVEARHSQVEAAPLLGLSYHQLRALLRKHGMVKSRRRGDAP' A
#
# COMPACT_ATOMS: atom_id res chain seq x y z
N MET A 1 18.86 -18.27 2.29
CA MET A 1 17.47 -17.78 2.37
C MET A 1 17.23 -17.29 3.78
N ALA A 2 17.23 -15.96 4.00
CA ALA A 2 16.88 -15.40 5.31
C ALA A 2 15.34 -15.45 5.44
N ALA A 3 14.85 -16.14 6.46
CA ALA A 3 13.42 -16.11 6.78
C ALA A 3 13.01 -14.66 7.08
N PRO A 4 11.88 -14.16 6.56
CA PRO A 4 11.45 -12.80 6.88
C PRO A 4 11.20 -12.72 8.39
N GLU A 5 11.89 -11.80 9.05
CA GLU A 5 11.71 -11.51 10.47
C GLU A 5 10.23 -11.14 10.69
N ARG A 6 9.49 -11.98 11.42
CA ARG A 6 8.08 -11.72 11.72
C ARG A 6 8.02 -10.51 12.64
N LYS A 7 7.66 -9.35 12.09
CA LYS A 7 7.43 -8.13 12.86
C LYS A 7 6.30 -8.38 13.86
N SER A 8 6.66 -8.60 15.13
CA SER A 8 5.69 -8.85 16.19
C SER A 8 4.97 -7.54 16.56
N ILE A 9 3.64 -7.55 16.49
CA ILE A 9 2.81 -6.43 16.93
C ILE A 9 2.65 -6.49 18.45
N ARG A 10 3.02 -5.42 19.16
CA ARG A 10 2.93 -5.35 20.63
C ARG A 10 1.56 -4.85 21.07
N LEU A 11 0.98 -5.48 22.08
CA LEU A 11 -0.31 -5.11 22.67
C LEU A 11 -0.14 -4.14 23.86
N PRO A 12 -1.13 -3.29 24.13
CA PRO A 12 -2.34 -3.04 23.32
C PRO A 12 -2.01 -2.23 22.06
N CYS A 13 -2.61 -2.60 20.93
CA CYS A 13 -2.43 -1.88 19.66
C CYS A 13 -3.76 -1.57 18.97
N ASP A 14 -3.77 -0.54 18.14
CA ASP A 14 -4.89 -0.24 17.25
C ASP A 14 -4.78 -1.06 15.96
N ILE A 15 -5.69 -2.02 15.81
CA ILE A 15 -5.70 -2.94 14.66
C ILE A 15 -5.81 -2.21 13.32
N LYS A 16 -6.54 -1.09 13.26
CA LYS A 16 -6.74 -0.34 12.01
C LYS A 16 -5.43 0.28 11.55
N THR A 17 -4.65 0.82 12.47
CA THR A 17 -3.33 1.40 12.22
C THR A 17 -2.34 0.35 11.75
N GLU A 18 -2.31 -0.81 12.40
CA GLU A 18 -1.40 -1.90 12.02
C GLU A 18 -1.76 -2.51 10.66
N MET A 19 -3.05 -2.67 10.36
CA MET A 19 -3.51 -3.08 9.04
C MET A 19 -3.12 -2.07 7.97
N ALA A 20 -3.28 -0.77 8.24
CA ALA A 20 -2.86 0.27 7.30
C ALA A 20 -1.34 0.21 7.03
N ARG A 21 -0.52 -0.01 8.06
CA ARG A 21 0.94 -0.18 7.92
C ARG A 21 1.31 -1.40 7.08
N LEU A 22 0.61 -2.52 7.28
CA LEU A 22 0.82 -3.74 6.49
C LEU A 22 0.41 -3.53 5.03
N GLU A 23 -0.77 -2.94 4.79
CA GLU A 23 -1.24 -2.59 3.44
C GLU A 23 -0.21 -1.71 2.71
N VAL A 24 0.29 -0.67 3.39
CA VAL A 24 1.32 0.26 2.88
C VAL A 24 2.61 -0.48 2.50
N ASP A 25 3.12 -1.34 3.38
CA ASP A 25 4.36 -2.08 3.17
C ASP A 25 4.24 -3.07 2.00
N LEU A 26 3.15 -3.84 1.94
CA LEU A 26 2.90 -4.78 0.83
C LEU A 26 2.77 -4.06 -0.51
N VAL A 27 2.05 -2.94 -0.54
CA VAL A 27 1.89 -2.12 -1.74
C VAL A 27 3.24 -1.56 -2.21
N GLN A 28 4.09 -1.09 -1.31
CA GLN A 28 5.43 -0.63 -1.67
C GLN A 28 6.28 -1.75 -2.26
N ARG A 29 6.30 -2.93 -1.63
CA ARG A 29 7.05 -4.08 -2.15
C ARG A 29 6.56 -4.50 -3.52
N ALA A 30 5.25 -4.63 -3.71
CA ALA A 30 4.67 -4.98 -5.00
C ALA A 30 5.00 -3.94 -6.08
N LEU A 31 5.00 -2.64 -5.73
CA LEU A 31 5.43 -1.60 -6.64
C LEU A 31 6.92 -1.73 -7.00
N VAL A 32 7.81 -1.99 -6.04
CA VAL A 32 9.24 -2.18 -6.32
C VAL A 32 9.47 -3.37 -7.25
N GLU A 33 8.88 -4.53 -6.94
CA GLU A 33 8.94 -5.74 -7.78
C GLU A 33 8.39 -5.48 -9.20
N ALA A 34 7.32 -4.70 -9.31
CA ALA A 34 6.72 -4.29 -10.56
C ALA A 34 7.40 -3.09 -11.24
N ARG A 35 8.61 -2.67 -10.82
CA ARG A 35 9.31 -1.48 -11.35
C ARG A 35 8.44 -0.20 -11.36
N HIS A 36 7.70 0.01 -10.28
CA HIS A 36 6.72 1.08 -10.06
C HIS A 36 5.51 1.08 -11.01
N SER A 37 5.27 -0.01 -11.76
CA SER A 37 4.08 -0.18 -12.59
C SER A 37 2.89 -0.65 -11.77
N GLN A 38 1.89 0.22 -11.58
CA GLN A 38 0.68 -0.12 -10.83
C GLN A 38 -0.12 -1.26 -11.48
N VAL A 39 -0.07 -1.35 -12.81
CA VAL A 39 -0.76 -2.40 -13.57
C VAL A 39 -0.13 -3.77 -13.30
N GLU A 40 1.19 -3.83 -13.24
CA GLU A 40 1.93 -5.06 -12.91
C GLU A 40 1.91 -5.36 -11.40
N ALA A 41 1.87 -4.35 -10.53
CA ALA A 41 1.83 -4.53 -9.07
C ALA A 41 0.49 -5.06 -8.54
N ALA A 42 -0.63 -4.71 -9.19
CA ALA A 42 -1.96 -5.14 -8.75
C ALA A 42 -2.12 -6.66 -8.68
N PRO A 43 -1.80 -7.44 -9.74
CA PRO A 43 -1.90 -8.90 -9.68
C PRO A 43 -0.92 -9.53 -8.67
N LEU A 44 0.22 -8.91 -8.36
CA LEU A 44 1.15 -9.40 -7.32
C LEU A 44 0.52 -9.41 -5.92
N LEU A 45 -0.48 -8.57 -5.69
CA LEU A 45 -1.23 -8.49 -4.43
C LEU A 45 -2.59 -9.20 -4.51
N GLY A 46 -2.91 -9.88 -5.61
CA GLY A 46 -4.24 -10.45 -5.84
C GLY A 46 -5.34 -9.40 -5.98
N LEU A 47 -4.96 -8.17 -6.35
CA LEU A 47 -5.88 -7.04 -6.51
C LEU A 47 -6.09 -6.73 -7.98
N SER A 48 -7.26 -6.20 -8.31
CA SER A 48 -7.46 -5.46 -9.56
C SER A 48 -6.74 -4.12 -9.49
N TYR A 49 -6.36 -3.58 -10.64
CA TYR A 49 -5.77 -2.23 -10.75
C TYR A 49 -6.64 -1.16 -10.05
N HIS A 50 -7.97 -1.27 -10.15
CA HIS A 50 -8.91 -0.36 -9.49
C HIS A 50 -8.82 -0.43 -7.96
N GLN A 51 -8.69 -1.63 -7.39
CA GLN A 51 -8.53 -1.82 -5.94
C GLN A 51 -7.17 -1.29 -5.47
N LEU A 52 -6.09 -1.58 -6.20
CA LEU A 52 -4.77 -1.03 -5.88
C LEU A 52 -4.80 0.51 -5.87
N ARG A 53 -5.42 1.12 -6.89
CA ARG A 53 -5.54 2.58 -6.97
C ARG A 53 -6.38 3.17 -5.84
N ALA A 54 -7.43 2.48 -5.39
CA ALA A 54 -8.21 2.90 -4.22
C ALA A 54 -7.37 2.84 -2.93
N LEU A 55 -6.59 1.78 -2.72
CA LEU A 55 -5.66 1.66 -1.58
C LEU A 55 -4.59 2.75 -1.59
N LEU A 56 -3.97 3.00 -2.75
CA LEU A 56 -2.98 4.06 -2.89
C LEU A 56 -3.56 5.44 -2.55
N ARG A 57 -4.83 5.71 -2.89
CA ARG A 57 -5.52 6.95 -2.53
C ARG A 57 -5.84 7.01 -1.04
N LYS A 58 -6.34 5.92 -0.46
CA LYS A 58 -6.66 5.80 0.97
C LYS A 58 -5.43 6.10 1.84
N HIS A 59 -4.26 5.64 1.40
CA HIS A 59 -2.98 5.83 2.10
C HIS A 59 -2.17 7.06 1.66
N GLY A 60 -2.71 7.91 0.79
CA GLY A 60 -2.02 9.13 0.32
C GLY A 60 -0.77 8.88 -0.54
N MET A 61 -0.58 7.67 -1.06
CA MET A 61 0.56 7.30 -1.90
C MET A 61 0.46 7.78 -3.35
N VAL A 62 -0.73 8.14 -3.80
CA VAL A 62 -0.88 8.85 -5.07
C VAL A 62 -0.68 10.32 -4.77
N LYS A 63 0.23 11.00 -5.50
CA LYS A 63 0.23 12.46 -5.56
C LYS A 63 -1.18 12.87 -5.95
N SER A 64 -1.95 13.38 -4.98
CA SER A 64 -3.16 14.13 -5.27
C SER A 64 -2.67 15.28 -6.14
N ARG A 65 -2.86 15.15 -7.45
CA ARG A 65 -2.86 16.33 -8.30
C ARG A 65 -4.05 17.09 -7.78
N ARG A 66 -3.82 17.98 -6.82
CA ARG A 66 -4.83 18.85 -6.23
C ARG A 66 -5.53 19.46 -7.43
N ARG A 67 -6.73 18.95 -7.72
CA ARG A 67 -7.68 19.66 -8.55
C ARG A 67 -7.91 20.92 -7.74
N GLY A 68 -7.49 22.05 -8.29
CA GLY A 68 -7.54 23.34 -7.63
C GLY A 68 -8.93 23.54 -7.03
N ASP A 69 -8.97 23.50 -5.71
CA ASP A 69 -9.82 24.38 -4.94
C ASP A 69 -9.20 25.77 -5.11
N ALA A 70 -9.85 26.60 -5.91
CA ALA A 70 -9.57 28.02 -6.02
C ALA A 70 -10.90 28.74 -5.71
N PRO A 71 -10.86 29.83 -4.94
CA PRO A 71 -12.03 30.47 -4.36
C PRO A 71 -12.98 31.10 -5.39
#